data_AF-A0A5E4JNC3-F1
#
_entry.id   AF-A0A5E4JNC3-F1
#
_cell.length_a   1.000
_cell.length_b   1.000
_cell.length_c   1.000
_cell.angle_alpha   90.00
_cell.angle_beta   90.00
_cell.angle_gamma   90.00
#
_symmetry.space_group_name_H-M   'P 1'
#
loop_
_entity.id
_entity.type
_entity.pdbx_description
1 polymer ?
#
loop_
_entity_poly.entity_id
_entity_poly.type
_entity_poly.pdbx_seq_one_letter_code
_entity_poly.pdbx_strand_id
1 'polypeptide(L)'
;MKAQLSLELMLYAALAGVSFVFVLGPLAKEAHSLVGGASSLARSQFLDLVNAELFERNTAAFRAFVPPSMCNSTVSDAVLFSGKGKYPLAMPLALSSNALCPDGSWASLRFAYDGAGAYLSRV
;
A
#
# COMPACT_ATOMS: atom_id res chain seq x y z
N MET A 1 -20.21 -47.07 33.70
CA MET A 1 -20.55 -46.44 32.40
C MET A 1 -20.39 -44.92 32.49
N LYS A 2 -19.17 -44.39 32.56
CA LYS A 2 -18.90 -42.93 32.58
C LYS A 2 -17.67 -42.51 31.77
N ALA A 3 -16.70 -43.41 31.58
CA ALA A 3 -15.49 -43.13 30.79
C ALA A 3 -15.70 -43.13 29.27
N GLN A 4 -16.76 -43.77 28.77
CA GLN A 4 -16.99 -43.95 27.32
C GLN A 4 -17.54 -42.68 26.63
N LEU A 5 -18.29 -41.85 27.36
CA LEU A 5 -18.79 -40.55 26.87
C LEU A 5 -17.66 -39.52 26.64
N SER A 6 -16.49 -39.72 27.25
CA SER A 6 -15.35 -38.81 27.15
C SER A 6 -14.54 -38.99 25.86
N LEU A 7 -14.53 -40.20 25.28
CA LEU A 7 -13.70 -40.51 24.12
C LEU A 7 -14.33 -40.00 22.83
N GLU A 8 -15.65 -40.20 22.66
CA GLU A 8 -16.39 -39.67 21.51
C GLU A 8 -16.36 -38.15 21.48
N LEU A 9 -16.53 -37.49 22.63
CA LEU A 9 -16.45 -36.03 22.72
C LEU A 9 -15.07 -35.50 22.31
N MET A 10 -13.99 -36.17 22.75
CA MET A 10 -12.63 -35.85 22.33
C MET A 10 -12.45 -36.05 20.82
N LEU A 11 -13.02 -37.11 20.26
CA LEU A 11 -12.94 -37.38 18.83
C LEU A 11 -13.68 -36.31 18.01
N TYR A 12 -14.87 -35.89 18.45
CA TYR A 12 -15.61 -34.82 17.81
C TYR A 12 -14.90 -33.47 17.91
N ALA A 13 -14.32 -33.15 19.07
CA ALA A 13 -13.54 -31.93 19.25
C ALA A 13 -12.28 -31.92 18.38
N ALA A 14 -11.60 -33.07 18.26
CA ALA A 14 -10.44 -33.23 17.39
C ALA A 14 -10.81 -33.08 15.90
N LEU A 15 -11.89 -33.73 15.46
CA LEU A 15 -12.38 -33.57 14.09
C LEU A 15 -12.77 -32.12 13.80
N ALA A 16 -13.53 -31.48 14.70
CA ALA A 16 -13.93 -30.09 14.56
C ALA A 16 -12.72 -29.16 14.47
N GLY A 17 -11.69 -29.38 15.31
CA GLY A 17 -10.44 -28.61 15.28
C GLY A 17 -9.69 -28.76 13.96
N VAL A 18 -9.56 -29.99 13.45
CA VAL A 18 -8.92 -30.26 12.15
C VAL A 18 -9.70 -29.60 11.01
N SER A 19 -11.03 -29.70 11.01
CA SER A 19 -11.89 -29.03 10.03
C SER A 19 -11.73 -27.50 10.09
N PHE A 20 -11.63 -26.93 11.29
CA PHE A 20 -11.49 -25.49 11.48
C PHE A 20 -10.15 -24.97 10.92
N VAL A 21 -9.04 -25.68 11.18
CA VAL A 21 -7.72 -25.35 10.63
C VAL A 21 -7.70 -25.45 9.10
N PHE A 22 -8.37 -26.46 8.55
CA PHE A 22 -8.46 -26.68 7.10
C PHE A 22 -9.21 -25.55 6.37
N VAL A 23 -10.18 -24.91 7.03
CA VAL A 23 -10.94 -23.78 6.48
C VAL A 23 -10.22 -22.45 6.70
N LEU A 24 -9.60 -22.24 7.87
CA LEU A 24 -8.90 -21.00 8.21
C LEU A 24 -7.62 -20.77 7.40
N GLY A 25 -6.86 -21.82 7.08
CA GLY A 25 -5.62 -21.70 6.32
C GLY A 25 -5.80 -21.03 4.94
N PRO A 26 -6.70 -21.55 4.09
CA PRO A 26 -7.06 -20.93 2.81
C PRO A 26 -7.60 -19.51 2.97
N LEU A 27 -8.51 -19.27 3.91
CA LEU A 27 -9.07 -17.93 4.18
C LEU A 27 -7.99 -16.91 4.56
N ALA A 28 -7.03 -17.30 5.42
CA ALA A 28 -5.92 -16.43 5.80
C ALA A 28 -5.00 -16.12 4.61
N LYS A 29 -4.75 -17.11 3.75
CA LYS A 29 -3.94 -16.96 2.54
C LYS A 29 -4.61 -16.02 1.53
N GLU A 30 -5.92 -16.18 1.32
CA GLU A 30 -6.70 -15.31 0.45
C GLU A 30 -6.77 -13.88 1.00
N ALA A 31 -7.03 -13.71 2.30
CA ALA A 31 -7.03 -12.40 2.94
C ALA A 31 -5.69 -11.67 2.76
N HIS A 32 -4.56 -12.38 2.90
CA HIS A 32 -3.24 -11.78 2.67
C HIS A 32 -3.03 -11.38 1.19
N SER A 33 -3.50 -12.20 0.26
CA SER A 33 -3.45 -11.90 -1.17
C SER A 33 -4.32 -10.69 -1.54
N LEU A 34 -5.52 -10.59 -0.97
CA LEU A 34 -6.45 -9.46 -1.14
C LEU A 34 -5.86 -8.15 -0.59
N VAL A 35 -5.26 -8.18 0.60
CA VAL A 35 -4.59 -7.00 1.19
C VAL A 35 -3.37 -6.59 0.36
N GLY A 36 -2.59 -7.56 -0.12
CA GLY A 36 -1.48 -7.32 -1.03
C GLY A 36 -1.92 -6.63 -2.32
N GLY A 37 -2.97 -7.16 -2.97
CA GLY A 37 -3.56 -6.61 -4.19
C GLY A 37 -4.10 -5.20 -3.99
N ALA A 38 -4.87 -4.95 -2.93
CA ALA A 38 -5.43 -3.64 -2.61
C ALA A 38 -4.33 -2.59 -2.37
N SER A 39 -3.26 -2.96 -1.64
CA SER A 39 -2.13 -2.06 -1.42
C SER A 39 -1.36 -1.73 -2.70
N SER A 40 -1.25 -2.71 -3.62
CA SER A 40 -0.62 -2.50 -4.91
C SER A 40 -1.44 -1.60 -5.83
N LEU A 41 -2.76 -1.76 -5.82
CA LEU A 41 -3.69 -0.93 -6.59
C LEU A 41 -3.70 0.52 -6.08
N ALA A 42 -3.78 0.73 -4.76
CA ALA A 42 -3.75 2.06 -4.18
C ALA A 42 -2.45 2.80 -4.56
N ARG A 43 -1.34 2.07 -4.62
CA ARG A 43 -0.05 2.62 -5.06
C ARG A 43 0.00 2.92 -6.55
N SER A 44 -0.53 2.04 -7.41
CA SER A 44 -0.56 2.33 -8.85
C SER A 44 -1.41 3.56 -9.12
N GLN A 45 -2.60 3.65 -8.52
CA GLN A 45 -3.47 4.83 -8.65
C GLN A 45 -2.81 6.12 -8.18
N PHE A 46 -2.09 6.06 -7.05
CA PHE A 46 -1.33 7.21 -6.57
C PHE A 46 -0.24 7.63 -7.57
N LEU A 47 0.52 6.68 -8.11
CA LEU A 47 1.59 6.95 -9.08
C LEU A 47 1.05 7.47 -10.41
N ASP A 48 -0.08 6.93 -10.89
CA ASP A 48 -0.74 7.37 -12.11
C ASP A 48 -1.18 8.83 -11.98
N LEU A 49 -1.76 9.20 -10.84
CA LEU A 49 -2.18 10.57 -10.55
C LEU A 49 -0.98 11.52 -10.44
N VAL A 50 0.07 11.11 -9.72
CA VAL A 50 1.32 11.89 -9.63
C VAL A 50 1.94 12.10 -11.01
N ASN A 51 1.97 11.07 -11.86
CA ASN A 51 2.51 11.17 -13.22
C ASN A 51 1.65 12.03 -14.14
N ALA A 52 0.33 11.96 -14.02
CA ALA A 52 -0.59 12.80 -14.78
C ALA A 52 -0.35 14.29 -14.46
N GLU A 53 -0.32 14.63 -13.17
CA GLU A 53 -0.08 16.00 -12.70
C GLU A 53 1.34 16.49 -13.05
N LEU A 54 2.34 15.60 -12.98
CA LEU A 54 3.70 15.88 -13.43
C LEU A 54 3.75 16.20 -14.92
N PHE A 55 3.06 15.41 -15.75
CA PHE A 55 3.00 15.60 -17.19
C PHE A 55 2.34 16.93 -17.58
N GLU A 56 1.25 17.29 -16.91
CA GLU A 56 0.53 18.55 -17.15
C GLU A 56 1.26 19.79 -16.62
N ARG A 57 2.33 19.60 -15.83
CA ARG A 57 3.07 20.68 -15.14
C ARG A 57 2.18 21.53 -14.25
N ASN A 58 1.20 20.91 -13.60
CA ASN A 58 0.25 21.62 -12.75
C ASN A 58 0.89 22.02 -11.42
N THR A 59 0.83 23.32 -11.09
CA THR A 59 1.34 23.86 -9.82
C THR A 59 0.25 24.07 -8.78
N ALA A 60 -1.01 23.75 -9.11
CA ALA A 60 -2.11 23.76 -8.16
C ALA A 60 -1.94 22.63 -7.13
N ALA A 61 -2.52 22.83 -5.95
CA ALA A 61 -2.61 21.74 -4.97
C ALA A 61 -3.68 20.73 -5.41
N PHE A 62 -3.30 19.46 -5.50
CA PHE A 62 -4.20 18.36 -5.81
C PHE A 62 -4.31 17.41 -4.61
N ARG A 63 -5.43 16.70 -4.52
CA ARG A 63 -5.69 15.79 -3.40
C ARG A 63 -5.44 14.36 -3.84
N ALA A 64 -4.54 13.67 -3.14
CA ALA A 64 -4.21 12.28 -3.44
C ALA A 64 -4.25 11.43 -2.17
N PHE A 65 -4.71 10.19 -2.31
CA PHE A 65 -4.50 9.20 -1.27
C PHE A 65 -3.05 8.74 -1.34
N VAL A 66 -2.27 8.99 -0.29
CA VAL A 66 -0.88 8.53 -0.26
C VAL A 66 -0.82 7.20 0.50
N PRO A 67 -0.48 6.09 -0.17
CA PRO A 67 -0.41 4.80 0.49
C PRO A 67 0.73 4.79 1.53
N PRO A 68 0.58 4.08 2.66
CA PRO A 68 1.64 3.94 3.66
C PRO A 68 2.95 3.39 3.08
N SER A 69 2.87 2.61 1.99
CA SER A 69 4.05 2.08 1.30
C SER A 69 4.91 3.13 0.59
N MET A 70 4.41 4.36 0.42
CA MET A 70 5.16 5.47 -0.19
C MET A 70 5.90 6.31 0.87
N CYS A 71 5.73 5.98 2.15
CA CYS A 71 6.55 6.57 3.20
C CYS A 71 8.03 6.25 3.01
N ASN A 72 8.88 7.22 3.34
CA ASN A 72 10.33 7.14 3.19
C ASN A 72 10.80 6.84 1.76
N SER A 73 9.98 7.19 0.77
CA SER A 73 10.40 7.10 -0.62
C SER A 73 11.46 8.14 -0.96
N THR A 74 12.42 7.73 -1.77
CA THR A 74 13.46 8.59 -2.34
C THR A 74 13.29 8.67 -3.84
N VAL A 75 13.78 9.73 -4.47
CA VAL A 75 13.75 9.85 -5.94
C VAL A 75 15.18 10.06 -6.44
N SER A 76 15.51 9.37 -7.53
CA SER A 76 16.76 9.56 -8.29
C SER A 76 16.44 9.47 -9.77
N ASP A 77 16.87 10.44 -10.57
CA ASP A 77 16.77 10.45 -12.05
C ASP A 77 15.41 9.99 -12.60
N ALA A 78 14.32 10.59 -12.09
CA ALA A 78 12.93 10.26 -12.45
C ALA A 78 12.48 8.84 -12.06
N VAL A 79 13.12 8.19 -11.09
CA VAL A 79 12.66 6.93 -10.50
C VAL A 79 12.39 7.15 -9.02
N LEU A 80 11.17 6.84 -8.59
CA LEU A 80 10.78 6.80 -7.19
C LEU A 80 11.06 5.42 -6.62
N PHE A 81 11.88 5.39 -5.57
CA PHE A 81 12.24 4.20 -4.83
C PHE A 81 11.41 4.14 -3.55
N SER A 82 10.78 2.99 -3.32
CA SER A 82 10.09 2.65 -2.08
C SER A 82 10.60 1.28 -1.62
N GLY A 83 10.44 0.97 -0.33
CA GLY A 83 10.67 -0.39 0.18
C GLY A 83 9.85 -1.48 -0.52
N LYS A 84 8.89 -1.12 -1.39
CA LYS A 84 8.09 -2.06 -2.20
C LYS A 84 8.47 -2.14 -3.68
N GLY A 85 9.38 -1.30 -4.17
CA GLY A 85 9.80 -1.33 -5.57
C GLY A 85 10.35 -0.02 -6.11
N LYS A 86 10.58 0.00 -7.42
CA LYS A 86 11.02 1.17 -8.20
C LYS A 86 9.92 1.56 -9.16
N TYR A 87 9.60 2.84 -9.22
CA TYR A 87 8.48 3.36 -10.00
C TYR A 87 8.98 4.49 -10.91
N PRO A 88 8.86 4.35 -12.24
CA PRO A 88 9.26 5.40 -13.16
C PRO A 88 8.30 6.60 -13.03
N LEU A 89 8.88 7.79 -13.09
CA LEU A 89 8.17 9.07 -13.12
C LEU A 89 8.32 9.71 -14.49
N ALA A 90 7.36 10.57 -14.85
CA ALA A 90 7.38 11.30 -16.11
C ALA A 90 8.58 12.27 -16.25
N MET A 91 9.11 12.78 -15.13
CA MET A 91 10.29 13.66 -15.10
C MET A 91 10.98 13.62 -13.73
N PRO A 92 12.23 14.13 -13.61
CA PRO A 92 12.93 14.23 -12.33
C PRO A 92 12.11 15.01 -11.30
N LEU A 93 11.95 14.40 -10.12
CA LEU A 93 11.18 14.95 -9.01
C LEU A 93 12.06 14.96 -7.75
N ALA A 94 12.01 16.05 -7.00
CA ALA A 94 12.52 16.11 -5.63
C ALA A 94 11.34 16.06 -4.65
N LEU A 95 11.53 15.37 -3.52
CA LEU A 95 10.50 15.22 -2.49
C LEU A 95 10.83 16.09 -1.27
N SER A 96 9.85 16.82 -0.74
CA SER A 96 9.99 17.41 0.61
C SER A 96 10.04 16.30 1.67
N SER A 97 10.70 16.56 2.79
CA SER A 97 10.99 15.58 3.86
C SER A 97 9.76 14.90 4.49
N ASN A 98 8.53 15.31 4.18
CA ASN A 98 7.29 14.67 4.60
C ASN A 98 6.21 14.63 3.51
N ALA A 99 6.58 14.78 2.23
CA ALA A 99 5.60 14.84 1.13
C ALA A 99 4.72 13.58 1.06
N LEU A 100 5.30 12.41 1.33
CA LEU A 100 4.67 11.10 1.08
C LEU A 100 4.30 10.33 2.36
N CYS A 101 4.33 10.96 3.53
CA CYS A 101 3.94 10.34 4.81
C CYS A 101 2.74 11.01 5.50
N PRO A 102 1.53 10.92 4.94
CA PRO A 102 0.35 10.76 5.77
C PRO A 102 0.18 9.27 6.12
N ASP A 103 -0.28 8.94 7.32
CA ASP A 103 -0.47 7.55 7.80
C ASP A 103 -1.55 6.76 7.02
N GLY A 104 -1.39 6.59 5.71
CA GLY A 104 -2.41 6.05 4.81
C GLY A 104 -3.65 6.93 4.71
N SER A 105 -3.47 8.24 4.55
CA SER A 105 -4.60 9.17 4.43
C SER A 105 -4.49 10.10 3.22
N TRP A 106 -5.61 10.76 2.93
CA TRP A 106 -5.70 11.77 1.88
C TRP A 106 -4.87 12.99 2.26
N ALA A 107 -3.95 13.38 1.39
CA ALA A 107 -3.14 14.58 1.55
C ALA A 107 -3.31 15.53 0.35
N SER A 108 -3.18 16.83 0.63
CA SER A 108 -3.02 17.85 -0.40
C SER A 108 -1.55 17.94 -0.76
N LEU A 109 -1.25 17.73 -2.03
CA LEU A 109 0.09 17.74 -2.59
C LEU A 109 0.19 18.83 -3.63
N ARG A 110 1.38 19.39 -3.82
CA ARG A 110 1.63 20.43 -4.79
C ARG A 110 3.00 20.28 -5.42
N PHE A 111 3.07 20.43 -6.74
CA PHE A 111 4.31 20.58 -7.46
C PHE A 111 4.75 22.04 -7.53
N ALA A 112 6.05 22.26 -7.32
CA ALA A 112 6.74 23.48 -7.74
C ALA A 112 7.77 23.08 -8.80
N TYR A 113 7.91 23.90 -9.85
CA TYR A 113 8.91 23.66 -10.89
C TYR A 113 9.98 24.73 -10.78
N ASP A 114 11.21 24.32 -10.49
CA ASP A 114 12.39 25.12 -10.77
C ASP A 114 12.98 24.62 -12.10
N GLY A 115 13.73 25.44 -12.82
CA GLY A 115 14.22 25.07 -14.16
C GLY A 115 15.05 23.77 -14.23
N ALA A 116 15.37 23.13 -13.09
CA ALA A 116 16.09 21.87 -12.99
C ALA A 116 15.18 20.65 -12.74
N GLY A 117 13.92 20.82 -12.33
CA GLY A 117 12.98 19.71 -12.12
C GLY A 117 11.67 20.08 -11.42
N ALA A 118 10.91 19.05 -11.08
CA ALA A 118 9.72 19.20 -10.25
C ALA A 118 10.07 18.98 -8.77
N TYR A 119 9.36 19.65 -7.87
CA TYR A 119 9.47 19.49 -6.42
C TYR A 119 8.08 19.23 -5.84
N LEU A 120 7.88 18.07 -5.21
CA LEU A 120 6.62 17.69 -4.57
C LEU A 120 6.67 18.04 -3.08
N SER A 121 5.70 18.84 -2.66
CA SER A 121 5.50 19.23 -1.27
C SER A 121 4.08 18.93 -0.83
N ARG A 122 3.90 18.70 0.48
CA ARG A 122 2.58 18.63 1.09
C ARG A 122 2.16 20.05 1.48
N VAL A 123 0.88 20.36 1.28
CA VAL A 123 0.24 21.63 1.66
C VAL A 123 -0.65 21.43 2.87
#